data_AF-A0A960Y685-F1
#
_entry.id   AF-A0A960Y685-F1
#
_cell.length_a   1.000
_cell.length_b   1.000
_cell.length_c   1.000
_cell.angle_alpha   90.00
_cell.angle_beta   90.00
_cell.angle_gamma   90.00
#
_symmetry.space_group_name_H-M   'P 1'
#
loop_
_entity.id
_entity.type
_entity.pdbx_description
1 polymer ?
#
loop_
_entity_poly.entity_id
_entity_poly.type
_entity_poly.pdbx_seq_one_letter_code
_entity_poly.pdbx_strand_id
1 'polypeptide(L)'
;MNRILCCLLLLSLALPAAAQAPVERTSDYDLVLIHGLGGNASIWEDTIPLLELAFNVWTFELPGHGTTPPIADATIETVSQELEDYIAEHGIRRPTLVGHGMGGLVAL
;
A
#
# COMPACT_ATOMS: atom_id res chain seq x y z
N MET A 1 -41.99 23.82 3.08
CA MET A 1 -41.78 22.41 2.69
C MET A 1 -40.41 21.99 3.25
N ASN A 2 -40.43 21.16 4.29
CA ASN A 2 -39.36 20.40 5.00
C ASN A 2 -37.96 21.04 5.08
N ARG A 3 -37.47 21.65 6.18
CA ARG A 3 -37.28 21.17 7.58
C ARG A 3 -36.59 19.81 7.68
N ILE A 4 -35.30 19.81 8.02
CA ILE A 4 -34.66 19.16 9.20
C ILE A 4 -33.18 19.58 9.19
N LEU A 5 -32.82 20.52 10.08
CA LEU A 5 -31.45 20.71 10.57
C LEU A 5 -31.57 20.40 12.06
N CYS A 6 -31.06 19.25 12.50
CA CYS A 6 -31.09 18.83 13.89
C CYS A 6 -29.67 18.52 14.34
N CYS A 7 -29.33 19.07 15.49
CA CYS A 7 -28.07 19.03 16.23
C CYS A 7 -27.42 17.65 16.35
N LEU A 8 -26.10 17.63 16.60
CA LEU A 8 -25.55 17.25 17.90
C LEU A 8 -24.02 17.44 17.93
N LEU A 9 -23.56 18.19 18.94
CA LEU A 9 -22.19 18.14 19.45
C LEU A 9 -21.87 16.72 19.89
N LEU A 10 -20.72 16.17 19.48
CA LEU A 10 -20.03 15.15 20.25
C LEU A 10 -18.54 15.48 20.33
N LEU A 11 -18.11 15.68 21.57
CA LEU A 11 -16.73 15.58 22.02
C LEU A 11 -16.19 14.17 21.72
N SER A 12 -14.86 14.10 21.57
CA SER A 12 -13.99 12.97 21.95
C SER A 12 -13.43 12.06 20.86
N LEU A 13 -12.15 11.72 21.15
CA LEU A 13 -11.32 10.62 20.69
C LEU A 13 -10.43 10.95 19.49
N ALA A 14 -9.12 10.98 19.79
CA ALA A 14 -8.08 10.81 18.80
C ALA A 14 -8.49 9.64 17.90
N LEU A 15 -8.67 9.93 16.61
CA LEU A 15 -8.90 8.91 15.61
C LEU A 15 -7.71 7.93 15.70
N PRO A 16 -7.94 6.61 15.81
CA PRO A 16 -6.87 5.68 15.45
C PRO A 16 -6.43 6.05 14.03
N ALA A 17 -5.13 5.96 13.74
CA ALA A 17 -4.58 6.19 12.41
C ALA A 17 -5.56 5.62 11.37
N ALA A 18 -6.13 6.50 10.55
CA ALA A 18 -7.33 6.20 9.79
C ALA A 18 -7.15 4.87 9.08
N ALA A 19 -7.96 3.87 9.43
CA ALA A 19 -8.15 2.72 8.56
C ALA A 19 -8.52 3.32 7.20
N GLN A 20 -7.63 3.14 6.23
CA GLN A 20 -7.82 3.68 4.89
C GLN A 20 -9.18 3.22 4.40
N ALA A 21 -9.92 4.10 3.71
CA ALA A 21 -11.20 3.74 3.14
C ALA A 21 -11.03 2.45 2.31
N PRO A 22 -12.02 1.54 2.29
CA PRO A 22 -11.89 0.29 1.55
C PRO A 22 -11.46 0.58 0.11
N VAL A 23 -10.29 0.08 -0.30
CA VAL A 23 -9.85 0.18 -1.69
C VAL A 23 -10.90 -0.54 -2.54
N GLU A 24 -11.50 0.19 -3.47
CA GLU A 24 -12.47 -0.38 -4.40
C GLU A 24 -11.74 -1.42 -5.25
N ARG A 25 -12.03 -2.70 -5.01
CA ARG A 25 -11.44 -3.80 -5.76
C ARG A 25 -12.20 -3.99 -7.07
N THR A 26 -11.47 -3.89 -8.16
CA THR A 26 -11.97 -4.09 -9.53
C THR A 26 -11.71 -5.51 -10.06
N SER A 27 -10.82 -6.25 -9.40
CA SER A 27 -10.40 -7.62 -9.75
C SER A 27 -10.36 -8.56 -8.54
N ASP A 28 -10.37 -9.87 -8.80
CA ASP A 28 -10.11 -10.92 -7.80
C ASP A 28 -8.62 -11.14 -7.54
N TYR A 29 -7.73 -10.56 -8.38
CA TYR A 29 -6.29 -10.75 -8.32
C TYR A 29 -5.58 -9.47 -7.85
N ASP A 30 -4.82 -9.58 -6.77
CA ASP A 30 -3.95 -8.51 -6.27
C ASP A 30 -2.53 -8.65 -6.85
N LEU A 31 -1.93 -7.52 -7.24
CA LEU A 31 -0.55 -7.41 -7.72
C LEU A 31 0.18 -6.33 -6.93
N VAL A 32 1.27 -6.70 -6.24
CA VAL A 32 2.12 -5.76 -5.50
C VAL A 32 3.40 -5.52 -6.27
N LEU A 33 3.65 -4.25 -6.59
CA LEU A 33 4.82 -3.78 -7.30
C LEU A 33 5.84 -3.18 -6.31
N ILE A 34 7.09 -3.64 -6.40
CA ILE A 34 8.17 -3.28 -5.47
C ILE A 34 9.33 -2.69 -6.27
N HIS A 35 9.69 -1.44 -5.96
CA HIS A 35 10.78 -0.75 -6.66
C HIS A 35 12.17 -1.23 -6.21
N GLY A 36 13.19 -0.80 -6.94
CA GLY A 36 14.59 -1.07 -6.61
C GLY A 36 15.22 0.00 -5.73
N LEU A 37 16.43 -0.29 -5.23
CA LEU A 37 17.24 0.63 -4.43
C LEU A 37 17.46 1.97 -5.15
N GLY A 38 17.26 3.08 -4.43
CA GLY A 38 17.39 4.44 -4.96
C GLY A 38 16.24 4.91 -5.85
N GLY A 39 15.23 4.06 -6.08
CA GLY A 39 13.99 4.39 -6.77
C GLY A 39 12.85 4.69 -5.79
N ASN A 40 11.64 4.76 -6.34
CA ASN A 40 10.38 4.87 -5.62
C ASN A 40 9.26 4.32 -6.54
N ALA A 41 8.00 4.39 -6.13
CA ALA A 41 6.86 3.86 -6.87
C ALA A 41 6.68 4.46 -8.28
N SER A 42 7.25 5.64 -8.56
CA SER A 42 7.10 6.31 -9.88
C SER A 42 7.62 5.49 -11.04
N ILE A 43 8.52 4.52 -10.81
CA ILE A 43 9.01 3.62 -11.87
C ILE A 43 7.88 2.83 -12.55
N TRP A 44 6.73 2.71 -11.88
CA TRP A 44 5.57 1.97 -12.36
C TRP A 44 4.47 2.85 -12.96
N GLU A 45 4.61 4.18 -12.97
CA GLU A 45 3.56 5.12 -13.41
C GLU A 45 2.98 4.79 -14.79
N ASP A 46 3.82 4.45 -15.76
CA ASP A 46 3.38 4.10 -17.11
C ASP A 46 2.83 2.66 -17.21
N THR A 47 3.13 1.80 -16.24
CA THR A 47 2.77 0.38 -16.25
C THR A 47 1.45 0.11 -15.50
N ILE A 48 1.20 0.85 -14.41
CA ILE A 48 0.01 0.70 -13.57
C ILE A 48 -1.29 0.75 -14.37
N PRO A 49 -1.53 1.73 -15.27
CA PRO A 49 -2.79 1.82 -16.01
C PRO A 49 -3.08 0.60 -16.90
N LEU A 50 -2.03 -0.10 -17.35
CA LEU A 50 -2.16 -1.30 -18.16
C LEU A 50 -2.47 -2.54 -17.31
N LEU A 51 -1.93 -2.59 -16.09
CA LEU A 51 -2.12 -3.69 -15.14
C LEU A 51 -3.48 -3.60 -14.44
N GLU A 52 -3.97 -2.39 -14.17
CA GLU A 52 -5.29 -2.14 -13.57
C GLU A 52 -6.46 -2.65 -14.44
N LEU A 53 -6.22 -2.97 -15.72
CA LEU A 53 -7.18 -3.65 -16.58
C LEU A 53 -7.49 -5.09 -16.13
N ALA A 54 -6.63 -5.71 -15.31
CA ALA A 54 -6.73 -7.11 -14.90
C ALA A 54 -6.48 -7.36 -13.40
N PHE A 55 -5.83 -6.45 -12.69
CA PHE A 55 -5.44 -6.61 -11.29
C PHE A 55 -5.88 -5.43 -10.44
N ASN A 56 -6.07 -5.65 -9.13
CA ASN A 56 -5.94 -4.56 -8.17
C ASN A 56 -4.44 -4.33 -7.97
N VAL A 57 -3.94 -3.16 -8.37
CA VAL A 57 -2.51 -2.87 -8.35
C VAL A 57 -2.16 -2.10 -7.08
N TRP A 58 -1.13 -2.57 -6.40
CA TRP A 58 -0.59 -2.01 -5.17
C TRP A 58 0.88 -1.68 -5.38
N THR A 59 1.36 -0.61 -4.76
CA THR A 59 2.78 -0.24 -4.78
C THR A 59 3.31 -0.26 -3.36
N PHE A 60 4.34 -1.07 -3.12
CA PHE A 60 5.06 -1.09 -1.85
C PHE A 60 6.31 -0.20 -1.97
N GLU A 61 6.36 0.83 -1.13
CA GLU A 61 7.54 1.70 -0.96
C GLU A 61 8.51 1.07 0.04
N LEU A 62 9.75 0.89 -0.38
CA LEU A 62 10.81 0.39 0.49
C LEU A 62 11.09 1.39 1.62
N PRO A 63 11.37 0.94 2.85
CA PRO A 63 11.75 1.83 3.94
C PRO A 63 12.86 2.81 3.56
N GLY A 64 12.67 4.08 3.91
CA GLY A 64 13.60 5.17 3.60
C GLY A 64 13.52 5.72 2.17
N HIS A 65 12.56 5.29 1.36
CA HIS A 65 12.30 5.79 0.01
C HIS A 65 10.96 6.51 -0.05
N GLY A 66 10.80 7.37 -1.07
CA GLY A 66 9.58 8.17 -1.25
C GLY A 66 9.22 8.96 0.01
N THR A 67 8.05 8.67 0.56
CA THR A 67 7.57 9.23 1.83
C THR A 67 7.64 8.24 3.00
N THR A 68 8.13 7.03 2.78
CA THR A 68 8.19 5.97 3.78
C THR A 68 9.41 6.17 4.69
N PRO A 69 9.23 6.31 6.01
CA PRO A 69 10.35 6.45 6.94
C PRO A 69 11.31 5.25 6.88
N PRO A 70 12.60 5.45 7.16
CA PRO A 70 13.55 4.35 7.28
C PRO A 70 13.27 3.54 8.55
N ILE A 71 13.59 2.24 8.49
CA ILE A 71 13.61 1.35 9.64
C ILE A 71 15.04 1.17 10.16
N ALA A 72 15.16 0.78 11.44
CA ALA A 72 16.44 0.31 11.97
C ALA A 72 16.80 -1.05 11.35
N ASP A 73 18.09 -1.32 11.17
CA ASP A 73 18.60 -2.60 10.67
C ASP A 73 17.90 -3.07 9.37
N ALA A 74 17.88 -2.20 8.35
CA ALA A 74 17.31 -2.48 7.03
C ALA A 74 18.09 -3.59 6.30
N THR A 75 17.69 -4.83 6.56
CA THR A 75 18.11 -6.07 5.89
C THR A 75 17.02 -6.50 4.93
N ILE A 76 17.28 -7.48 4.06
CA ILE A 76 16.23 -7.98 3.17
C ILE A 76 15.10 -8.60 4.01
N GLU A 77 15.46 -9.34 5.05
CA GLU A 77 14.53 -10.02 5.95
C GLU A 77 13.61 -9.04 6.69
N THR A 78 14.17 -7.96 7.24
CA THR A 78 13.36 -6.95 7.93
C THR A 78 12.46 -6.18 6.98
N VAL A 79 12.91 -5.90 5.75
CA VAL A 79 12.07 -5.25 4.74
C VAL A 79 10.98 -6.19 4.19
N SER A 80 11.26 -7.50 4.07
CA SER A 80 10.23 -8.49 3.72
C SER A 80 9.16 -8.59 4.80
N GLN A 81 9.51 -8.42 6.08
CA GLN A 81 8.51 -8.34 7.15
C GLN A 81 7.61 -7.10 7.01
N GLU A 82 8.18 -5.93 6.69
CA GLU A 82 7.40 -4.72 6.39
C GLU A 82 6.45 -4.92 5.20
N LEU A 83 6.87 -5.69 4.19
CA LEU A 83 5.99 -6.06 3.07
C LEU A 83 4.84 -6.97 3.52
N GLU A 84 5.10 -7.96 4.38
CA GLU A 84 4.05 -8.83 4.93
C GLU A 84 3.04 -8.03 5.75
N ASP A 85 3.52 -7.12 6.59
CA ASP A 85 2.69 -6.24 7.40
C ASP A 85 1.85 -5.33 6.51
N TYR A 86 2.46 -4.71 5.49
CA TYR A 86 1.75 -3.94 4.48
C TYR A 86 0.64 -4.74 3.80
N ILE A 87 0.91 -5.98 3.38
CA ILE A 87 -0.09 -6.88 2.76
C ILE A 87 -1.25 -7.15 3.71
N ALA A 88 -0.95 -7.43 4.99
CA ALA A 88 -1.96 -7.70 6.01
C ALA A 88 -2.82 -6.48 6.33
N GLU A 89 -2.20 -5.31 6.53
CA GLU A 89 -2.85 -4.04 6.86
C GLU A 89 -3.82 -3.58 5.76
N HIS A 90 -3.45 -3.79 4.50
CA HIS A 90 -4.27 -3.41 3.35
C HIS A 90 -5.29 -4.50 2.95
N GLY A 91 -5.30 -5.64 3.67
CA GLY A 91 -6.22 -6.75 3.39
C GLY A 91 -6.01 -7.40 2.01
N ILE A 92 -4.77 -7.35 1.51
CA ILE A 92 -4.36 -7.89 0.22
C ILE A 92 -4.31 -9.41 0.33
N ARG A 93 -4.98 -10.13 -0.60
CA ARG A 93 -5.16 -11.59 -0.46
C ARG A 93 -4.40 -12.34 -1.53
N ARG A 94 -3.35 -13.08 -1.12
CA ARG A 94 -2.52 -13.92 -1.99
C ARG A 94 -2.00 -13.14 -3.21
N PRO A 95 -1.31 -12.01 -3.00
CA PRO A 95 -0.85 -11.19 -4.11
C PRO A 95 0.17 -11.92 -4.98
N THR A 96 0.20 -11.57 -6.25
CA THR A 96 1.40 -11.75 -7.07
C THR A 96 2.37 -10.63 -6.73
N LEU A 97 3.65 -10.94 -6.52
CA LEU A 97 4.69 -9.96 -6.22
C LEU A 97 5.55 -9.74 -7.46
N VAL A 98 5.84 -8.48 -7.80
CA VAL A 98 6.76 -8.10 -8.86
C VAL A 98 7.75 -7.10 -8.30
N GLY A 99 9.02 -7.49 -8.28
CA GLY A 99 10.09 -6.67 -7.72
C GLY A 99 11.18 -6.34 -8.75
N HIS A 100 11.64 -5.09 -8.75
CA HIS A 100 12.78 -4.66 -9.56
C HIS A 100 14.06 -4.56 -8.71
N GLY A 101 15.13 -5.25 -9.09
CA GLY A 101 16.42 -5.21 -8.38
C GLY A 101 16.28 -5.65 -6.92
N MET A 102 16.55 -4.74 -5.97
CA MET A 102 16.38 -5.01 -4.53
C MET A 102 14.93 -5.39 -4.19
N GLY A 103 13.93 -4.80 -4.86
CA GLY A 103 12.54 -5.19 -4.66
C GLY A 103 12.26 -6.64 -5.06
N GLY A 104 13.04 -7.19 -6.01
CA GLY A 104 12.97 -8.61 -6.35
C GLY A 104 13.55 -9.51 -5.27
N LEU A 105 14.57 -9.06 -4.54
CA LEU A 105 15.11 -9.78 -3.39
C LEU A 105 14.12 -9.80 -2.22
N VAL A 106 13.40 -8.70 -1.99
CA VAL A 106 12.36 -8.60 -0.96
C VAL A 106 11.16 -9.51 -1.27
N ALA A 107 10.87 -9.74 -2.56
CA ALA A 107 9.73 -10.53 -3.02
C ALA A 107 9.91 -12.06 -2.98
N LEU A 108 11.14 -12.55 -2.79
CA LEU A 108 11.52 -13.98 -2.85
C LEU A 108 11.54 -14.61 -1.46
#